data_AF-A0A953GK55-F1
#
_entry.id   AF-A0A953GK55-F1
#
_cell.length_a   1.000
_cell.length_b   1.000
_cell.length_c   1.000
_cell.angle_alpha   90.00
_cell.angle_beta   90.00
_cell.angle_gamma   90.00
#
_symmetry.space_group_name_H-M   'P 1'
#
loop_
_entity.id
_entity.type
_entity.pdbx_description
1 polymer ?
#
loop_
_entity_poly.entity_id
_entity_poly.type
_entity_poly.pdbx_seq_one_letter_code
_entity_poly.pdbx_strand_id
1 'polypeptide(L)'
;MSRNEIYIDAEWYIGGDVFLIGYASHDKDHGQLYDSYLNVRHFNKLIREKLYIYVYGPDIGVLEKFYGINLRDNFICVNLLKIFRRHIKARSYKLADIEKMFGIRRNRTEYKKSIFEIWNDWHRPAKRERILEYNQEDVINLIKLWKIIREEYEIDDEYLLKNRLL
;
A
#
# COMPACT_ATOMS: atom_id res chain seq x y z
N MET A 1 -2.84 -12.97 -12.51
CA MET A 1 -2.96 -11.55 -12.10
C MET A 1 -2.45 -10.66 -13.21
N SER A 2 -3.20 -9.62 -13.54
CA SER A 2 -2.93 -8.71 -14.66
C SER A 2 -1.67 -7.87 -14.39
N ARG A 3 -0.87 -7.61 -15.44
CA ARG A 3 0.28 -6.67 -15.37
C ARG A 3 -0.16 -5.22 -15.07
N ASN A 4 -1.46 -4.93 -15.09
CA ASN A 4 -2.03 -3.59 -15.01
C ASN A 4 -2.35 -3.13 -13.58
N GLU A 5 -2.01 -3.91 -12.55
CA GLU A 5 -2.29 -3.59 -11.15
C GLU A 5 -0.99 -3.32 -10.38
N ILE A 6 -1.03 -2.38 -9.45
CA ILE A 6 0.03 -2.17 -8.47
C ILE A 6 -0.56 -1.85 -7.10
N TYR A 7 0.08 -2.36 -6.06
CA TYR A 7 -0.27 -2.18 -4.66
C TYR A 7 0.85 -1.36 -4.05
N ILE A 8 0.49 -0.27 -3.37
CA ILE A 8 1.45 0.69 -2.84
C ILE A 8 1.15 0.95 -1.37
N ASP A 9 2.21 0.99 -0.57
CA ASP A 9 2.21 1.40 0.82
C ASP A 9 3.37 2.36 1.04
N ALA A 10 3.09 3.54 1.58
CA ALA A 10 4.10 4.55 1.86
C ALA A 10 4.34 4.70 3.36
N GLU A 11 5.57 5.04 3.73
CA GLU A 11 5.88 5.54 5.07
C GLU A 11 6.27 7.01 4.96
N TRP A 12 5.60 7.86 5.73
CA TRP A 12 5.77 9.32 5.63
C TRP A 12 5.77 9.99 7.01
N TYR A 13 6.62 10.98 7.19
CA TYR A 13 6.62 11.79 8.39
C TYR A 13 5.51 12.85 8.37
N ILE A 14 5.30 13.52 9.51
CA ILE A 14 4.33 14.62 9.64
C ILE A 14 4.63 15.67 8.57
N GLY A 15 3.59 16.07 7.82
CA GLY A 15 3.73 16.99 6.69
C GLY A 15 3.66 16.31 5.33
N GLY A 16 3.80 14.98 5.26
CA GLY A 16 3.76 14.21 4.01
C GLY A 16 5.14 13.94 3.41
N ASP A 17 6.20 14.06 4.21
CA ASP A 17 7.56 13.74 3.78
C ASP A 17 7.73 12.22 3.72
N VAL A 18 7.53 11.67 2.53
CA VAL A 18 7.68 10.23 2.26
C VAL A 18 9.16 9.87 2.31
N PHE A 19 9.49 8.75 2.96
CA PHE A 19 10.86 8.24 3.03
C PHE A 19 11.00 6.77 2.60
N LEU A 20 9.89 6.07 2.46
CA LEU A 20 9.85 4.71 1.93
C LEU A 20 8.54 4.50 1.18
N ILE A 21 8.62 3.85 0.02
CA ILE A 21 7.46 3.37 -0.73
C ILE A 21 7.68 1.88 -1.01
N GLY A 22 6.84 1.03 -0.44
CA GLY A 22 6.71 -0.36 -0.82
C GLY A 22 5.78 -0.50 -2.01
N TYR A 23 6.09 -1.43 -2.90
CA TYR A 23 5.22 -1.75 -4.01
C TYR A 23 5.22 -3.23 -4.36
N ALA A 24 4.11 -3.70 -4.92
CA ALA A 24 4.02 -5.01 -5.52
C ALA A 24 3.01 -5.02 -6.68
N SER A 25 3.30 -5.76 -7.74
CA SER A 25 2.35 -6.11 -8.82
C SER A 25 2.04 -7.61 -8.85
N HIS A 26 2.86 -8.41 -8.17
CA HIS A 26 2.66 -9.83 -7.91
C HIS A 26 3.48 -10.21 -6.68
N ASP A 27 3.17 -11.34 -6.04
CA ASP A 27 3.95 -11.96 -4.96
C ASP A 27 5.46 -12.15 -5.27
N LYS A 28 5.88 -12.09 -6.55
CA LYS A 28 7.28 -12.21 -7.00
C LYS A 28 7.80 -10.94 -7.68
N ASP A 29 6.94 -9.96 -7.89
CA ASP A 29 7.25 -8.68 -8.53
C ASP A 29 6.90 -7.58 -7.54
N HIS A 30 7.84 -7.34 -6.62
CA HIS A 30 7.73 -6.39 -5.53
C HIS A 30 9.08 -5.70 -5.31
N GLY A 31 9.05 -4.54 -4.68
CA GLY A 31 10.26 -3.82 -4.33
C GLY A 31 9.93 -2.61 -3.48
N GLN A 32 10.95 -1.78 -3.28
CA GLN A 32 10.85 -0.60 -2.44
C GLN A 32 11.63 0.55 -3.06
N LEU A 33 11.10 1.77 -2.94
CA LEU A 33 11.79 3.02 -3.26
C LEU A 33 12.14 3.73 -1.95
N TYR A 34 13.42 3.98 -1.73
CA TYR A 34 13.94 4.72 -0.58
C TYR A 34 15.30 5.34 -0.95
N ASP A 35 15.83 6.21 -0.10
CA ASP A 35 17.08 6.96 -0.32
C ASP A 35 17.13 7.58 -1.74
N SER A 36 18.18 7.36 -2.52
CA SER A 36 18.34 7.93 -3.87
C SER A 36 17.32 7.41 -4.89
N TYR A 37 16.67 6.27 -4.63
CA TYR A 37 15.66 5.71 -5.50
C TYR A 37 14.27 6.33 -5.28
N LEU A 38 14.05 7.02 -4.17
CA LEU A 38 12.80 7.69 -3.86
C LEU A 38 12.69 9.03 -4.60
N ASN A 39 12.42 8.96 -5.90
CA ASN A 39 12.21 10.13 -6.74
C ASN A 39 11.15 9.88 -7.81
N VAL A 40 10.61 10.98 -8.34
CA VAL A 40 9.49 10.96 -9.29
C VAL A 40 9.79 10.16 -10.57
N ARG A 41 11.05 10.12 -11.01
CA ARG A 41 11.44 9.36 -12.21
C ARG A 41 11.29 7.85 -11.99
N HIS A 42 11.77 7.33 -10.86
CA HIS A 42 11.61 5.91 -10.54
C HIS A 42 10.16 5.56 -10.24
N PHE A 43 9.45 6.44 -9.54
CA PHE A 43 8.02 6.26 -9.27
C PHE A 43 7.18 6.24 -10.55
N ASN A 44 7.40 7.17 -11.48
CA ASN A 44 6.72 7.17 -12.78
C ASN A 44 7.05 5.92 -13.61
N LYS A 45 8.30 5.46 -13.59
CA LYS A 45 8.69 4.21 -14.27
C LYS A 45 7.94 3.01 -13.70
N LEU A 46 7.74 2.97 -12.38
CA LEU A 46 7.04 1.91 -11.69
C LEU A 46 5.55 1.82 -12.09
N ILE A 47 4.87 2.97 -12.20
CA ILE A 47 3.42 3.02 -12.46
C ILE A 47 3.05 3.12 -13.95
N ARG A 48 4.02 3.34 -14.85
CA ARG A 48 3.78 3.66 -16.27
C ARG A 48 2.85 2.70 -17.02
N GLU A 49 2.94 1.41 -16.71
CA GLU A 49 2.17 0.35 -17.40
C GLU A 49 0.98 -0.15 -16.55
N LYS A 50 0.61 0.63 -15.53
CA LYS A 50 -0.46 0.28 -14.59
C LYS A 50 -1.73 1.06 -14.93
N LEU A 51 -2.87 0.43 -14.70
CA LEU A 51 -4.19 1.03 -14.78
C LEU A 51 -4.77 1.23 -13.38
N TYR A 52 -4.60 0.24 -12.51
CA TYR A 52 -5.10 0.26 -11.13
C TYR A 52 -3.97 0.49 -10.15
N ILE A 53 -4.19 1.41 -9.20
CA ILE A 53 -3.32 1.62 -8.04
C ILE A 53 -4.14 1.34 -6.79
N TYR A 54 -3.80 0.29 -6.06
CA TYR A 54 -4.43 -0.10 -4.81
C TYR A 54 -3.59 0.37 -3.62
N VAL A 55 -4.26 0.96 -2.63
CA VAL A 55 -3.64 1.35 -1.36
C VAL A 55 -4.51 0.94 -0.19
N TYR A 56 -3.94 0.90 1.02
CA TYR A 56 -4.68 0.63 2.26
C TYR A 56 -4.62 1.82 3.23
N GLY A 57 -5.08 2.98 2.78
CA GLY A 57 -4.87 4.18 3.59
C GLY A 57 -5.00 5.48 2.81
N PRO A 58 -4.45 6.58 3.35
CA PRO A 58 -4.44 7.89 2.71
C PRO A 58 -3.34 8.06 1.64
N ASP A 59 -2.58 7.02 1.34
CA ASP A 59 -1.33 7.01 0.59
C ASP A 59 -1.38 7.78 -0.75
N ILE A 60 -2.47 7.66 -1.51
CA ILE A 60 -2.58 8.37 -2.81
C ILE A 60 -2.43 9.89 -2.61
N GLY A 61 -3.10 10.47 -1.61
CA GLY A 61 -3.00 11.92 -1.37
C GLY A 61 -1.62 12.33 -0.85
N VAL A 62 -0.98 11.47 -0.07
CA VAL A 62 0.39 11.67 0.40
C VAL A 62 1.37 11.68 -0.78
N LEU A 63 1.27 10.70 -1.68
CA LEU A 63 2.13 10.54 -2.85
C LEU A 63 1.95 11.69 -3.86
N GLU A 64 0.71 12.10 -4.11
CA GLU A 64 0.41 13.26 -4.98
C GLU A 64 1.03 14.54 -4.44
N LYS A 65 0.90 14.79 -3.13
CA LYS A 65 1.51 15.95 -2.47
C LYS A 65 3.04 15.87 -2.52
N PHE A 66 3.61 14.71 -2.22
CA PHE A 66 5.05 14.51 -2.16
C PHE A 66 5.74 14.70 -3.53
N TYR A 67 5.14 14.17 -4.60
CA TYR A 67 5.70 14.28 -5.94
C TYR A 67 5.18 15.46 -6.77
N GLY A 68 4.14 16.17 -6.32
CA GLY A 68 3.49 17.23 -7.09
C GLY A 68 2.83 16.71 -8.37
N ILE A 69 2.21 15.52 -8.30
CA ILE A 69 1.55 14.84 -9.43
C ILE A 69 0.06 14.63 -9.14
N ASN A 70 -0.72 14.31 -10.18
CA ASN A 70 -2.10 13.86 -10.03
C ASN A 70 -2.23 12.39 -10.45
N LEU A 71 -2.47 11.51 -9.48
CA LEU A 71 -2.64 10.08 -9.71
C LEU A 71 -4.10 9.77 -10.08
N ARG A 72 -5.07 10.42 -9.44
CA ARG A 72 -6.49 10.13 -9.62
C ARG A 72 -7.03 10.46 -11.01
N ASP A 73 -6.41 11.41 -11.71
CA ASP A 73 -6.77 11.76 -13.09
C ASP A 73 -6.29 10.73 -14.11
N ASN A 74 -5.18 10.04 -13.81
CA ASN A 74 -4.47 9.18 -14.76
C ASN A 74 -4.66 7.69 -14.50
N PHE A 75 -5.07 7.31 -13.29
CA PHE A 75 -5.17 5.93 -12.85
C PHE A 75 -6.49 5.67 -12.11
N ILE A 76 -6.90 4.40 -12.07
CA ILE A 76 -7.99 3.96 -11.21
C ILE A 76 -7.40 3.70 -9.81
N CYS A 77 -7.35 4.77 -9.01
CA CYS A 77 -6.87 4.69 -7.64
C CYS A 77 -7.94 4.14 -6.71
N VAL A 78 -7.68 3.05 -6.01
CA VAL A 78 -8.64 2.38 -5.12
C VAL A 78 -8.08 2.30 -3.71
N ASN A 79 -8.84 2.80 -2.73
CA ASN A 79 -8.54 2.58 -1.33
C ASN A 79 -9.27 1.33 -0.83
N LEU A 80 -8.53 0.23 -0.65
CA LEU A 80 -9.05 -1.06 -0.23
C LEU A 80 -9.62 -1.03 1.19
N LEU A 81 -9.14 -0.15 2.08
CA LEU A 81 -9.74 0.03 3.41
C LEU A 81 -11.22 0.44 3.30
N LYS A 82 -11.58 1.32 2.35
CA LYS A 82 -12.98 1.72 2.14
C LYS A 82 -13.84 0.57 1.65
N ILE A 83 -13.29 -0.24 0.72
CA ILE A 83 -13.98 -1.42 0.20
C ILE A 83 -14.19 -2.44 1.32
N PHE A 84 -13.16 -2.73 2.11
CA PHE A 84 -13.23 -3.75 3.16
C PHE A 84 -14.26 -3.36 4.23
N ARG A 85 -14.34 -2.07 4.59
CA ARG A 85 -15.35 -1.58 5.56
C ARG A 85 -16.79 -1.75 5.12
N ARG A 86 -17.06 -1.91 3.83
CA ARG A 86 -18.42 -2.09 3.30
C ARG A 86 -18.85 -3.54 3.26
N HIS A 87 -17.88 -4.45 3.13
CA HIS A 87 -18.15 -5.87 2.91
C HIS A 87 -17.87 -6.72 4.16
N ILE A 88 -16.88 -6.33 4.95
CA ILE A 88 -16.42 -7.11 6.11
C ILE A 88 -16.87 -6.42 7.39
N LYS A 89 -17.42 -7.19 8.33
CA LYS A 89 -17.71 -6.71 9.70
C LYS A 89 -16.55 -7.05 10.63
N ALA A 90 -15.66 -6.09 10.87
CA ALA A 90 -14.51 -6.26 11.76
C ALA A 90 -14.53 -5.29 12.95
N ARG A 91 -13.94 -5.71 14.08
CA ARG A 91 -13.72 -4.85 15.26
C ARG A 91 -12.63 -3.81 15.02
N SER A 92 -11.67 -4.13 14.15
CA SER A 92 -10.56 -3.29 13.74
C SER A 92 -10.34 -3.49 12.24
N TYR A 93 -10.01 -2.40 11.54
CA TYR A 93 -9.64 -2.42 10.12
C TYR A 93 -8.19 -2.01 9.94
N LYS A 94 -7.33 -2.34 10.90
CA LYS A 94 -5.90 -2.38 10.63
C LYS A 94 -5.65 -3.54 9.68
N LEU A 95 -4.71 -3.35 8.76
CA LEU A 95 -4.37 -4.38 7.78
C LEU A 95 -4.03 -5.72 8.46
N ALA A 96 -3.28 -5.70 9.56
CA ALA A 96 -2.97 -6.88 10.39
C ALA A 96 -4.15 -7.61 10.98
N ASP A 97 -5.16 -6.88 11.44
CA ASP A 97 -6.34 -7.52 12.01
C ASP A 97 -7.17 -8.18 10.92
N ILE A 98 -7.30 -7.55 9.75
CA ILE A 98 -8.02 -8.14 8.61
C ILE A 98 -7.24 -9.34 8.05
N GLU A 99 -5.94 -9.24 7.83
CA GLU A 99 -5.11 -10.37 7.40
C GLU A 99 -5.30 -11.60 8.29
N LYS A 100 -5.27 -11.39 9.61
CA LYS A 100 -5.50 -12.45 10.58
C LYS A 100 -6.90 -13.06 10.46
N MET A 101 -7.93 -12.25 10.21
CA MET A 101 -9.31 -12.75 9.98
C MET A 101 -9.38 -13.69 8.77
N PHE A 102 -8.59 -13.43 7.73
CA PHE A 102 -8.52 -14.25 6.51
C PHE A 102 -7.38 -15.29 6.53
N GLY A 103 -6.78 -15.55 7.69
CA GLY A 103 -5.76 -16.60 7.86
C GLY A 103 -4.39 -16.27 7.27
N ILE A 104 -4.14 -15.02 6.87
CA ILE A 104 -2.82 -14.56 6.39
C ILE A 104 -1.93 -14.32 7.61
N ARG A 105 -0.79 -15.00 7.65
CA ARG A 105 0.21 -14.86 8.72
C ARG A 105 1.24 -13.81 8.33
N ARG A 106 1.52 -12.88 9.24
CA ARG A 106 2.71 -12.04 9.19
C ARG A 106 3.90 -12.75 9.84
N ASN A 107 5.09 -12.54 9.28
CA ASN A 107 6.37 -12.96 9.84
C ASN A 107 6.71 -12.16 11.10
N ARG A 108 6.33 -10.88 11.14
CA ARG A 108 6.48 -10.04 12.33
C ARG A 108 5.12 -9.59 12.85
N THR A 109 4.90 -9.77 14.15
CA THR A 109 3.75 -9.17 14.82
C THR A 109 3.91 -7.65 14.76
N GLU A 110 2.89 -6.94 14.22
CA GLU A 110 2.81 -5.48 13.96
C GLU A 110 4.01 -4.63 14.42
N TYR A 111 4.57 -3.81 13.52
CA TYR A 111 5.47 -2.72 13.91
C TYR A 111 4.64 -1.59 14.58
N LYS A 112 4.07 -1.84 15.76
CA LYS A 112 3.27 -0.87 16.53
C LYS A 112 4.16 0.22 17.08
N LYS A 113 4.40 1.23 16.25
CA LYS A 113 5.16 2.41 16.63
C LYS A 113 4.45 3.65 16.10
N SER A 114 4.47 4.70 16.89
CA SER A 114 4.03 6.02 16.45
C SER A 114 4.87 6.46 15.25
N ILE A 115 4.34 7.37 14.42
CA ILE A 115 5.10 7.87 13.27
C ILE A 115 6.46 8.49 13.66
N PHE A 116 6.53 9.11 14.84
CA PHE A 116 7.77 9.60 15.42
C PHE A 116 8.80 8.51 15.66
N GLU A 117 8.36 7.36 16.16
CA GLU A 117 9.23 6.22 16.40
C GLU A 117 9.66 5.53 15.10
N ILE A 118 8.77 5.41 14.11
CA ILE A 118 9.13 4.88 12.77
C ILE A 118 10.19 5.79 12.15
N TRP A 119 9.99 7.11 12.19
CA TRP A 119 10.96 8.08 11.70
C TRP A 119 12.30 8.01 12.44
N ASN A 120 12.28 7.93 13.77
CA ASN A 120 13.50 7.79 14.56
C ASN A 120 14.25 6.48 14.25
N ASP A 121 13.52 5.40 13.98
CA ASP A 121 14.10 4.10 13.68
C ASP A 121 14.62 4.02 12.23
N TRP A 122 14.04 4.78 11.30
CA TRP A 122 14.55 4.94 9.93
C TRP A 122 15.99 5.45 9.88
N HIS A 123 16.36 6.33 10.83
CA HIS A 123 17.70 6.90 10.95
C HIS A 123 18.70 5.99 11.69
N ARG A 124 18.26 4.80 12.13
CA ARG A 124 19.11 3.81 12.83
C ARG A 124 19.29 2.58 11.94
N PRO A 125 20.49 2.32 11.38
CA PRO A 125 20.70 1.22 10.44
C PRO A 125 20.18 -0.13 10.94
N ALA A 126 20.43 -0.48 12.20
CA ALA A 126 19.98 -1.74 12.82
C ALA A 126 18.46 -1.88 12.97
N LYS A 127 17.69 -0.80 12.79
CA LYS A 127 16.23 -0.80 12.90
C LYS A 127 15.53 -0.52 11.56
N ARG A 128 16.21 0.15 10.62
CA ARG A 128 15.73 0.40 9.26
C ARG A 128 15.33 -0.89 8.55
N GLU A 129 16.14 -1.95 8.67
CA GLU A 129 15.85 -3.26 8.06
C GLU A 129 14.47 -3.79 8.47
N ARG A 130 14.06 -3.58 9.73
CA ARG A 130 12.74 -4.01 10.22
C ARG A 130 11.59 -3.21 9.59
N ILE A 131 11.81 -1.95 9.29
CA ILE A 131 10.83 -1.09 8.60
C ILE A 131 10.70 -1.55 7.15
N LEU A 132 11.84 -1.83 6.49
CA LEU A 132 11.87 -2.35 5.13
C LEU A 132 11.11 -3.68 5.03
N GLU A 133 11.41 -4.64 5.92
CA GLU A 133 10.70 -5.93 5.95
C GLU A 133 9.19 -5.75 6.21
N TYR A 134 8.82 -4.86 7.14
CA TYR A 134 7.42 -4.61 7.48
C TYR A 134 6.64 -4.02 6.30
N ASN A 135 7.15 -2.94 5.69
CA ASN A 135 6.51 -2.28 4.56
C ASN A 135 6.43 -3.20 3.32
N GLN A 136 7.45 -4.05 3.10
CA GLN A 136 7.40 -5.05 2.03
C GLN A 136 6.33 -6.13 2.31
N GLU A 137 6.24 -6.60 3.55
CA GLU A 137 5.22 -7.56 3.96
C GLU A 137 3.80 -6.99 3.76
N ASP A 138 3.59 -5.72 4.08
CA ASP A 138 2.30 -5.02 3.92
C ASP A 138 1.79 -5.05 2.48
N VAL A 139 2.61 -4.70 1.49
CA VAL A 139 2.18 -4.75 0.07
C VAL A 139 1.98 -6.17 -0.46
N ILE A 140 2.81 -7.13 -0.04
CA ILE A 140 2.67 -8.53 -0.45
C ILE A 140 1.41 -9.14 0.13
N ASN A 141 1.12 -8.90 1.41
CA ASN A 141 -0.06 -9.42 2.05
C ASN A 141 -1.32 -8.72 1.57
N LEU A 142 -1.26 -7.43 1.24
CA LEU A 142 -2.38 -6.71 0.65
C LEU A 142 -2.84 -7.34 -0.68
N ILE A 143 -1.90 -7.79 -1.53
CA ILE A 143 -2.22 -8.56 -2.74
C ILE A 143 -3.00 -9.83 -2.41
N LYS A 144 -2.47 -10.64 -1.48
CA LYS A 144 -3.08 -11.93 -1.09
C LYS A 144 -4.47 -11.71 -0.52
N LEU A 145 -4.59 -10.73 0.38
CA LEU A 145 -5.84 -10.39 1.02
C LEU A 145 -6.87 -9.88 0.02
N TRP A 146 -6.44 -9.02 -0.91
CA TRP A 146 -7.34 -8.51 -1.93
C TRP A 146 -7.85 -9.59 -2.88
N LYS A 147 -7.00 -10.54 -3.29
CA LYS A 147 -7.45 -11.70 -4.09
C LYS A 147 -8.61 -12.43 -3.41
N ILE A 148 -8.45 -12.77 -2.13
CA ILE A 148 -9.45 -13.51 -1.35
C ILE A 148 -10.75 -12.72 -1.25
N ILE A 149 -10.67 -11.45 -0.83
CA ILE A 149 -11.86 -10.61 -0.63
C ILE A 149 -12.56 -10.31 -1.95
N ARG A 150 -11.80 -10.04 -3.01
CA ARG A 150 -12.38 -9.76 -4.32
C ARG A 150 -13.20 -10.94 -4.83
N GLU A 151 -12.70 -12.15 -4.64
CA GLU A 151 -13.38 -13.39 -5.02
C GLU A 151 -14.58 -13.67 -4.10
N GLU A 152 -14.39 -13.62 -2.77
CA GLU A 152 -15.43 -13.95 -1.79
C GLU A 152 -16.66 -13.02 -1.86
N TYR A 153 -16.44 -11.73 -2.18
CA TYR A 153 -17.51 -10.72 -2.26
C TYR A 153 -17.87 -10.35 -3.70
N GLU A 154 -17.41 -11.12 -4.68
CA GLU A 154 -17.72 -10.97 -6.12
C GLU A 154 -17.51 -9.53 -6.63
N ILE A 155 -16.38 -8.90 -6.25
CA ILE A 155 -16.10 -7.50 -6.57
C ILE A 155 -15.49 -7.39 -7.98
N ASP A 156 -16.23 -6.78 -8.89
CA ASP A 156 -15.82 -6.58 -10.28
C ASP A 156 -15.20 -5.20 -10.56
N ASP A 157 -14.71 -5.02 -11.78
CA ASP A 157 -14.07 -3.77 -12.22
C ASP A 157 -15.07 -2.60 -12.27
N GLU A 158 -16.36 -2.85 -12.54
CA GLU A 158 -17.39 -1.81 -12.55
C GLU A 158 -17.61 -1.24 -11.14
N TYR A 159 -17.65 -2.10 -10.13
CA TYR A 159 -17.67 -1.70 -8.73
C TYR A 159 -16.44 -0.87 -8.38
N LEU A 160 -15.25 -1.26 -8.83
CA LEU A 160 -14.02 -0.52 -8.56
C LEU A 160 -14.03 0.86 -9.20
N LEU A 161 -14.49 0.97 -10.45
CA LEU A 161 -14.63 2.25 -11.15
C LEU A 161 -15.58 3.21 -10.42
N LYS A 162 -16.72 2.71 -9.93
CA LYS A 162 -17.67 3.50 -9.13
C LYS A 162 -17.11 3.94 -7.77
N ASN A 163 -16.09 3.25 -7.27
CA ASN A 163 -15.53 3.44 -5.94
C ASN A 163 -14.07 3.89 -5.94
N ARG A 164 -13.55 4.31 -7.09
CA ARG A 164 -12.23 4.93 -7.21
C ARG A 164 -12.19 6.22 -6.40
N LEU A 165 -10.98 6.61 -6.02
CA LEU A 165 -10.74 7.93 -5.45
C LEU A 165 -10.90 8.99 -6.56
N LEU A 166 -11.62 10.06 -6.24
CA LEU A 166 -11.74 11.26 -7.05
C LEU A 166 -10.78 12.33 -6.53
#